data_AF-A0A1J5TPS8-F1
#
_entry.id   AF-A0A1J5TPS8-F1
#
_cell.length_a   1.000
_cell.length_b   1.000
_cell.length_c   1.000
_cell.angle_alpha   90.00
_cell.angle_beta   90.00
_cell.angle_gamma   90.00
#
_symmetry.space_group_name_H-M   'P 1'
#
loop_
_entity.id
_entity.type
_entity.pdbx_description
1 polymer ?
#
loop_
_entity_poly.entity_id
_entity_poly.type
_entity_poly.pdbx_seq_one_letter_code
_entity_poly.pdbx_strand_id
1 'polypeptide(L)' 'MSRLLFLFAVIIVVYLLLRSYRRQSPRQDAPASAEEMVRCVKCGVHLPKSESILAGGNFYCSDEHRREHTSK' A
#
# COMPACT_ATOMS: atom_id res chain seq x y z
N MET A 1 4.43 -6.13 35.27
CA MET A 1 3.36 -5.39 34.54
C MET A 1 3.83 -4.70 33.24
N SER A 2 5.14 -4.64 32.94
CA SER A 2 5.70 -3.97 31.75
C SER A 2 5.60 -4.75 30.42
N ARG A 3 5.40 -6.07 30.46
CA ARG A 3 5.33 -6.92 29.26
C ARG A 3 4.11 -6.63 28.36
N LEU A 4 2.98 -6.27 28.97
CA LEU A 4 1.76 -5.93 28.24
C LEU A 4 1.85 -4.57 27.54
N LEU A 5 2.51 -3.59 28.18
CA LEU A 5 2.71 -2.27 27.57
C LEU A 5 3.59 -2.35 26.32
N PHE A 6 4.63 -3.18 26.36
CA PHE A 6 5.49 -3.40 25.18
C PHE A 6 4.72 -4.04 24.02
N LEU A 7 3.87 -5.04 24.31
CA LEU A 7 3.05 -5.67 23.28
C LEU A 7 2.06 -4.70 22.65
N PHE A 8 1.37 -3.89 23.46
CA PHE A 8 0.47 -2.85 22.94
C PHE A 8 1.22 -1.83 22.08
N ALA A 9 2.40 -1.38 22.51
CA ALA A 9 3.21 -0.45 21.74
C ALA A 9 3.61 -1.04 20.38
N VAL A 10 4.05 -2.30 20.34
CA VAL A 10 4.40 -3.00 19.08
C VAL A 10 3.19 -3.13 18.17
N ILE A 11 2.03 -3.54 18.70
CA ILE A 11 0.78 -3.66 17.91
C ILE A 11 0.38 -2.30 17.32
N ILE A 12 0.46 -1.24 18.11
CA ILE A 12 0.15 0.13 17.65
C ILE A 12 1.12 0.56 16.55
N VAL A 13 2.42 0.31 16.70
CA VAL A 13 3.43 0.67 15.69
C VAL A 13 3.19 -0.08 14.39
N VAL A 14 2.93 -1.39 14.43
CA VAL A 14 2.62 -2.19 13.24
C VAL A 14 1.31 -1.73 12.59
N TYR A 15 0.27 -1.47 13.38
CA TYR A 15 -0.99 -0.94 12.89
C TYR A 15 -0.83 0.43 12.23
N LEU A 16 -0.01 1.32 12.80
CA LEU A 16 0.29 2.64 12.25
C LEU A 16 1.13 2.55 10.98
N LEU A 17 2.10 1.64 10.89
CA LEU A 17 2.85 1.38 9.66
C LEU A 17 1.91 0.90 8.55
N LEU A 18 1.06 -0.09 8.82
CA LEU A 18 0.06 -0.58 7.87
C LEU A 18 -0.97 0.50 7.48
N ARG A 19 -1.40 1.32 8.44
CA ARG A 19 -2.36 2.40 8.22
C ARG A 19 -1.74 3.56 7.45
N SER A 20 -0.48 3.91 7.72
CA SER A 20 0.27 4.91 6.97
C SER A 20 0.49 4.44 5.54
N TYR A 21 0.85 3.16 5.38
CA TYR A 21 0.95 2.51 4.07
C TYR A 21 -0.39 2.51 3.31
N ARG A 22 -1.52 2.41 4.03
CA ARG A 22 -2.88 2.58 3.47
C ARG A 22 -3.32 4.05 3.29
N ARG A 23 -2.65 5.01 3.92
CA ARG A 23 -2.98 6.45 3.88
C ARG A 23 -2.11 7.25 2.93
N GLN A 24 -1.15 6.62 2.26
CA GLN A 24 -0.34 7.22 1.19
C GLN A 24 -1.08 7.32 -0.16
N SER A 25 -2.41 7.35 -0.18
CA SER A 25 -3.14 7.98 -1.29
C SER A 25 -3.36 9.46 -0.90
N PRO A 26 -2.65 10.40 -1.54
CA PRO A 26 -3.03 11.80 -1.49
C PRO A 26 -4.40 11.89 -2.16
N ARG A 27 -5.38 12.39 -1.41
CA ARG A 27 -6.71 12.73 -1.92
C ARG A 27 -6.62 13.31 -3.33
N GLN A 28 -7.14 12.57 -4.31
CA GLN A 28 -7.67 13.20 -5.51
C GLN A 28 -9.18 13.23 -5.38
N ASP A 29 -9.64 14.40 -4.93
CA ASP A 29 -10.92 14.97 -5.29
C ASP A 29 -11.10 14.89 -6.81
N ALA A 30 -11.55 13.75 -7.33
CA ALA A 30 -11.99 13.61 -8.71
C ALA A 30 -13.38 12.92 -8.73
N PRO A 31 -14.35 13.48 -9.48
CA PRO A 31 -15.74 13.05 -9.41
C PRO A 31 -15.89 11.69 -10.11
N ALA A 32 -16.19 10.64 -9.33
CA ALA A 32 -16.97 9.45 -9.68
C ALA A 32 -16.83 8.85 -11.11
N SER A 33 -15.68 8.95 -11.76
CA SER A 33 -15.36 8.10 -12.90
C SER A 33 -14.89 6.77 -12.33
N ALA A 34 -15.58 5.68 -12.66
CA ALA A 34 -15.19 4.34 -12.28
C ALA A 34 -13.79 4.03 -12.84
N GLU A 35 -12.76 4.27 -12.05
CA GLU A 35 -11.39 3.95 -12.43
C GLU A 35 -11.18 2.43 -12.38
N GLU A 36 -10.43 1.92 -13.36
CA GLU A 36 -10.08 0.50 -13.45
C GLU A 36 -9.28 0.10 -12.20
N MET A 37 -9.83 -0.80 -11.38
CA MET A 37 -9.11 -1.32 -10.21
C MET A 37 -8.11 -2.38 -10.65
N VAL A 38 -6.85 -2.19 -10.29
CA VAL A 38 -5.75 -3.12 -10.58
C VAL A 38 -5.20 -3.70 -9.30
N ARG A 39 -4.66 -4.92 -9.40
CA ARG A 39 -4.11 -5.64 -8.26
C ARG A 39 -2.59 -5.50 -8.22
N CYS A 40 -2.05 -5.13 -7.05
CA CYS A 40 -0.62 -5.16 -6.84
C CYS A 40 -0.09 -6.61 -6.88
N VAL A 41 0.92 -6.88 -7.69
CA VAL A 41 1.48 -8.24 -7.84
C VAL A 41 2.20 -8.72 -6.57
N LYS A 42 2.79 -7.80 -5.81
CA LYS A 42 3.53 -8.10 -4.58
C LYS A 42 2.63 -8.29 -3.35
N CYS A 43 1.67 -7.38 -3.13
CA CYS A 43 0.80 -7.38 -1.94
C CYS A 43 -0.57 -8.01 -2.17
N GLY A 44 -1.02 -8.09 -3.42
CA GLY A 44 -2.38 -8.50 -3.75
C GLY A 44 -3.46 -7.49 -3.41
N VAL A 45 -3.12 -6.26 -2.99
CA VAL A 45 -4.08 -5.19 -2.72
C VAL A 45 -4.67 -4.65 -4.02
N HIS A 46 -5.97 -4.36 -4.02
CA HIS A 46 -6.65 -3.69 -5.13
C HIS A 46 -6.59 -2.18 -4.93
N LEU A 47 -6.17 -1.46 -5.97
CA LEU A 47 -6.05 -0.02 -5.98
C LEU A 47 -6.36 0.52 -7.38
N PRO A 48 -6.80 1.77 -7.53
CA PRO A 48 -7.16 2.31 -8.84
C PRO A 48 -5.94 2.45 -9.74
N LYS A 49 -6.08 2.18 -11.04
CA LYS A 49 -4.98 2.19 -12.02
C LYS A 49 -4.23 3.53 -12.08
N SER A 50 -4.93 4.64 -11.86
CA SER A 50 -4.38 5.99 -11.74
C SER A 50 -3.31 6.11 -10.65
N GLU A 51 -3.50 5.42 -9.52
CA GLU A 51 -2.60 5.39 -8.37
C GLU A 51 -1.57 4.24 -8.44
N SER A 52 -1.74 3.32 -9.37
CA SER A 52 -0.80 2.20 -9.54
C SER A 52 0.46 2.61 -10.27
N ILE A 53 1.58 2.04 -9.84
CA ILE A 53 2.82 2.14 -10.60
C ILE A 53 2.87 0.95 -11.56
N LEU A 54 2.86 1.23 -12.87
CA LEU A 54 3.05 0.22 -13.91
C LEU A 54 4.55 0.00 -14.14
N ALA A 55 5.02 -1.24 -14.01
CA ALA A 55 6.37 -1.61 -14.43
C ALA A 55 6.42 -3.04 -14.96
N GLY A 56 7.01 -3.20 -16.16
CA GLY A 56 7.14 -4.50 -16.80
C GLY A 56 5.81 -5.24 -17.00
N GLY A 57 4.71 -4.50 -17.25
CA GLY A 57 3.37 -5.05 -17.41
C GLY A 57 2.64 -5.41 -16.11
N ASN A 58 3.25 -5.14 -14.96
CA ASN A 58 2.68 -5.43 -13.64
C ASN A 58 2.38 -4.14 -12.89
N PHE A 59 1.36 -4.18 -12.02
CA PHE A 59 0.93 -3.06 -11.20
C PHE A 59 1.46 -3.18 -9.76
N TYR A 60 1.85 -2.04 -9.17
CA TYR A 60 2.38 -1.96 -7.81
C TYR A 60 1.75 -0.82 -7.02
N CYS A 61 1.56 -1.04 -5.72
CA CYS A 61 1.04 -0.01 -4.81
C CYS A 61 2.11 0.97 -4.30
N SER A 62 3.40 0.69 -4.54
CA SER A 62 4.51 1.56 -4.12
C SER A 62 5.78 1.26 -4.94
N ASP A 63 6.68 2.24 -5.01
CA ASP A 63 7.95 2.14 -5.71
C ASP A 63 8.86 1.04 -5.12
N GLU A 64 8.74 0.80 -3.81
CA GLU A 64 9.47 -0.27 -3.13
C GLU A 64 9.11 -1.65 -3.68
N HIS A 65 7.82 -1.94 -3.81
CA HIS A 65 7.36 -3.22 -4.40
C HIS A 65 7.68 -3.35 -5.87
N ARG A 66 7.68 -2.23 -6.61
CA ARG A 66 8.20 -2.22 -7.98
C ARG A 66 9.66 -2.66 -7.99
N ARG A 67 10.51 -2.00 -7.19
CA ARG A 67 11.96 -2.27 -7.13
C ARG A 67 12.25 -3.71 -6.72
N GLU A 68 11.57 -4.22 -5.70
CA GLU A 68 11.70 -5.60 -5.26
C GLU A 68 11.32 -6.61 -6.34
N HIS A 69 10.36 -6.28 -7.22
CA HIS A 69 9.98 -7.15 -8.32
C HIS A 69 10.94 -7.03 -9.51
N THR A 70 11.48 -5.84 -9.79
CA THR A 70 12.45 -5.64 -10.89
C THR A 70 13.86 -6.08 -10.52
N SER A 71 14.16 -6.26 -9.22
CA SER A 71 15.48 -6.68 -8.72
C SER A 71 15.67 -8.21 -8.72
N LYS A 72 14.79 -8.95 -9.39
CA LYS A 72 14.88 -10.40 -9.54
C LYS A 72 15.14 -10.77 -10.99
#